data_AF-A0A7K2NZR5-F1
#
_entry.id   AF-A0A7K2NZR5-F1
#
_cell.length_a   1.000
_cell.length_b   1.000
_cell.length_c   1.000
_cell.angle_alpha   90.00
_cell.angle_beta   90.00
_cell.angle_gamma   90.00
#
_symmetry.space_group_name_H-M   'P 1'
#
loop_
_entity.id
_entity.type
_entity.pdbx_description
1 polymer ?
#
loop_
_entity_poly.entity_id
_entity_poly.type
_entity_poly.pdbx_seq_one_letter_code
_entity_poly.pdbx_strand_id
1 'polypeptide(L)'
;IAREMHDVLAHRLTLLSVHAGALEFRPDAPRAEVARAAGVIRESAHEALQDLRQIIGVLRAADSDDAGRPQPTLAALDALVAESREAGMKVTLAERVPDPGAVPAAVGRTAYRITQEALTNARKHAPGTEVTVSVTGAPGDGLALSVRNAPPRGEVPHVPGSGQGLIGLTERATLAGGTLEHGPTPGGGFEVRARLPWG
;
A
#
# COMPACT_ATOMS: atom_id res chain seq x y z
N ILE A 1 -7.63 -12.11 11.77
CA ILE A 1 -7.12 -10.72 11.59
C ILE A 1 -7.41 -9.83 12.81
N ALA A 2 -8.60 -9.23 13.01
CA ALA A 2 -8.83 -8.29 14.13
C ALA A 2 -8.55 -8.89 15.52
N ARG A 3 -8.95 -10.15 15.75
CA ARG A 3 -8.74 -10.89 17.00
C ARG A 3 -7.25 -11.24 17.23
N GLU A 4 -6.58 -11.63 16.17
CA GLU A 4 -5.17 -12.05 16.16
C GLU A 4 -4.21 -10.85 16.31
N MET A 5 -4.56 -9.69 15.77
CA MET A 5 -3.86 -8.42 16.00
C MET A 5 -4.11 -7.87 17.41
N HIS A 6 -5.30 -8.06 17.97
CA HIS A 6 -5.59 -7.71 19.37
C HIS A 6 -4.72 -8.51 20.34
N ASP A 7 -4.51 -9.80 20.08
CA ASP A 7 -3.65 -10.67 20.90
C ASP A 7 -2.18 -10.23 20.88
N VAL A 8 -1.66 -9.80 19.71
CA VAL A 8 -0.29 -9.25 19.58
C VAL A 8 -0.15 -7.93 20.36
N LEU A 9 -1.14 -7.04 20.28
CA LEU A 9 -1.11 -5.76 21.00
C LEU A 9 -1.15 -5.97 22.53
N ALA A 10 -2.02 -6.86 23.00
CA ALA A 10 -2.14 -7.23 24.40
C ALA A 10 -0.84 -7.84 24.95
N HIS A 11 -0.18 -8.69 24.14
CA HIS A 11 1.10 -9.27 24.50
C HIS A 11 2.21 -8.20 24.66
N ARG A 12 2.31 -7.24 23.74
CA ARG A 12 3.31 -6.16 23.81
C ARG A 12 3.08 -5.20 24.98
N LEU A 13 1.82 -4.85 25.25
CA LEU A 13 1.47 -4.02 26.42
C LEU A 13 1.79 -4.73 27.73
N THR A 14 1.64 -6.06 27.77
CA THR A 14 2.05 -6.88 28.91
C THR A 14 3.57 -6.82 29.12
N LEU A 15 4.36 -7.00 28.06
CA LEU A 15 5.82 -6.89 28.12
C LEU A 15 6.29 -5.49 28.56
N LEU A 16 5.65 -4.44 28.06
CA LEU A 16 5.92 -3.06 28.45
C LEU A 16 5.64 -2.84 29.94
N SER A 17 4.52 -3.35 30.44
CA SER A 17 4.12 -3.26 31.85
C SER A 17 5.07 -4.05 32.77
N VAL A 18 5.52 -5.23 32.36
CA VAL A 18 6.51 -6.04 33.09
C VAL A 18 7.85 -5.31 33.19
N HIS A 19 8.36 -4.75 32.10
CA HIS A 19 9.64 -4.03 32.11
C HIS A 19 9.57 -2.71 32.87
N ALA A 20 8.45 -1.99 32.79
CA ALA A 20 8.22 -0.78 33.58
C ALA A 20 8.12 -1.10 35.08
N GLY A 21 7.36 -2.13 35.46
CA GLY A 21 7.26 -2.58 36.85
C GLY A 21 8.59 -3.08 37.41
N ALA A 22 9.40 -3.76 36.60
CA ALA A 22 10.74 -4.20 37.02
C ALA A 22 11.68 -3.02 37.36
N LEU A 23 11.48 -1.85 36.74
CA LEU A 23 12.22 -0.62 37.08
C LEU A 23 11.66 0.04 38.36
N GLU A 24 10.35 -0.01 38.57
CA GLU A 24 9.69 0.52 39.76
C GLU A 24 10.12 -0.19 41.04
N PHE A 25 10.26 -1.52 41.00
CA PHE A 25 10.70 -2.34 42.14
C PHE A 25 12.22 -2.39 42.35
N ARG A 26 13.01 -1.70 41.52
CA ARG A 26 14.47 -1.65 41.61
C ARG A 26 15.03 -0.24 41.41
N PRO A 27 14.78 0.70 42.35
CA PRO A 27 15.26 2.08 42.25
C PRO A 27 16.79 2.19 42.20
N ASP A 28 17.50 1.20 42.75
CA ASP A 28 18.97 1.18 42.83
C ASP A 28 19.64 0.45 41.65
N ALA A 29 18.90 0.19 40.57
CA ALA A 29 19.43 -0.53 39.41
C ALA A 29 20.63 0.19 38.78
N PRO A 30 21.68 -0.55 38.35
CA PRO A 30 22.81 0.03 37.64
C PRO A 30 22.35 0.81 36.40
N ARG A 31 22.99 1.95 36.11
CA ARG A 31 22.59 2.82 34.98
C ARG A 31 22.50 2.07 33.64
N ALA A 32 23.37 1.09 33.42
CA ALA A 32 23.37 0.26 32.21
C ALA A 32 22.14 -0.66 32.09
N GLU A 33 21.57 -1.11 33.22
CA GLU A 33 20.32 -1.89 33.24
C GLU A 33 19.10 -1.00 33.03
N VAL A 34 19.08 0.19 33.64
CA VAL A 34 18.04 1.19 33.41
C VAL A 34 18.00 1.60 31.93
N ALA A 35 19.16 1.86 31.33
CA ALA A 35 19.25 2.22 29.91
C ALA A 35 18.76 1.10 28.98
N ARG A 36 19.06 -0.17 29.30
CA ARG A 36 18.58 -1.33 28.53
C ARG A 36 17.06 -1.49 28.63
N ALA A 37 16.50 -1.44 29.84
CA ALA A 37 15.06 -1.54 30.05
C ALA A 37 14.29 -0.38 29.39
N ALA A 38 14.81 0.85 29.47
CA ALA A 38 14.25 1.99 28.75
C ALA A 38 14.30 1.81 27.23
N GLY A 39 15.36 1.18 26.70
CA GLY A 39 15.47 0.80 25.30
C GLY A 39 14.38 -0.16 24.86
N VAL A 40 14.16 -1.24 25.62
CA VAL A 40 13.11 -2.25 25.36
C VAL A 40 11.72 -1.64 25.44
N ILE A 41 11.46 -0.77 26.43
CA ILE A 41 10.18 -0.05 26.55
C ILE A 41 9.95 0.84 25.32
N ARG A 42 10.96 1.61 24.89
CA ARG A 42 10.86 2.49 23.73
C ARG A 42 10.59 1.71 22.44
N GLU A 43 11.30 0.61 22.22
CA GLU A 43 11.12 -0.26 21.06
C GLU A 43 9.72 -0.89 21.06
N SER A 44 9.32 -1.50 22.18
CA SER A 44 7.99 -2.11 22.33
C SER A 44 6.85 -1.09 22.14
N ALA A 45 7.01 0.14 22.66
CA ALA A 45 6.05 1.22 22.45
C ALA A 45 6.00 1.68 20.99
N HIS A 46 7.14 1.77 20.32
CA HIS A 46 7.20 2.11 18.90
C HIS A 46 6.47 1.07 18.06
N GLU A 47 6.75 -0.21 18.28
CA GLU A 47 6.10 -1.32 17.56
C GLU A 47 4.58 -1.36 17.83
N ALA A 48 4.15 -1.20 19.08
CA ALA A 48 2.72 -1.14 19.42
C ALA A 48 2.01 0.05 18.74
N LEU A 49 2.67 1.20 18.60
CA LEU A 49 2.13 2.34 17.85
C LEU A 49 2.03 2.07 16.35
N GLN A 50 2.96 1.30 15.77
CA GLN A 50 2.86 0.87 14.36
C GLN A 50 1.71 -0.11 14.17
N ASP A 51 1.56 -1.10 15.06
CA ASP A 51 0.46 -2.08 15.04
C ASP A 51 -0.90 -1.37 15.20
N LEU A 52 -1.00 -0.38 16.10
CA LEU A 52 -2.21 0.42 16.27
C LEU A 52 -2.53 1.28 15.04
N ARG A 53 -1.53 1.92 14.43
CA ARG A 53 -1.70 2.64 13.16
C ARG A 53 -2.12 1.73 12.02
N GLN A 54 -1.68 0.46 12.04
CA GLN A 54 -2.10 -0.55 11.09
C GLN A 54 -3.57 -0.94 11.30
N ILE A 55 -4.02 -1.16 12.54
CA ILE A 55 -5.43 -1.42 12.85
C ILE A 55 -6.30 -0.24 12.43
N ILE A 56 -5.90 0.99 12.79
CA ILE A 56 -6.61 2.20 12.37
C ILE A 56 -6.56 2.34 10.84
N GLY A 57 -5.45 2.04 10.18
CA GLY A 57 -5.32 2.10 8.72
C GLY A 57 -6.22 1.11 8.00
N VAL A 58 -6.39 -0.10 8.52
CA VAL A 58 -7.31 -1.12 8.00
C VAL A 58 -8.77 -0.72 8.24
N LEU A 59 -9.09 -0.21 9.44
CA LEU A 59 -10.42 0.33 9.75
C LEU A 59 -10.74 1.55 8.88
N ARG A 60 -9.77 2.45 8.65
CA ARG A 60 -9.91 3.62 7.78
C ARG A 60 -9.90 3.28 6.28
N ALA A 61 -9.46 2.07 5.91
CA ALA A 61 -9.57 1.55 4.54
C ALA A 61 -10.90 0.79 4.29
N ALA A 62 -11.56 0.33 5.36
CA ALA A 62 -12.96 -0.08 5.34
C ALA A 62 -13.91 1.13 5.46
N ASP A 63 -13.53 2.13 6.25
CA ASP A 63 -14.19 3.42 6.44
C ASP A 63 -13.58 4.53 5.57
N SER A 64 -13.04 4.23 4.39
CA SER A 64 -12.56 5.26 3.47
C SER A 64 -13.73 6.01 2.79
N ASP A 65 -14.72 6.39 3.60
CA ASP A 65 -15.47 7.65 3.56
C ASP A 65 -14.66 8.75 4.30
N ASP A 66 -13.34 8.83 4.11
CA ASP A 66 -12.51 9.86 4.74
C ASP A 66 -12.86 11.23 4.12
N ALA A 67 -13.59 12.04 4.89
CA ALA A 67 -13.85 13.47 4.75
C ALA A 67 -14.91 13.96 3.74
N GLY A 68 -15.92 13.16 3.36
CA GLY A 68 -17.04 13.62 2.52
C GLY A 68 -16.61 14.12 1.13
N ARG A 69 -15.35 13.88 0.74
CA ARG A 69 -14.83 14.16 -0.59
C ARG A 69 -15.09 12.93 -1.45
N PRO A 70 -15.56 13.10 -2.70
CA PRO A 70 -15.69 11.98 -3.62
C PRO A 70 -14.35 11.27 -3.77
N GLN A 71 -14.33 9.95 -3.57
CA GLN A 71 -13.13 9.16 -3.83
C GLN A 71 -12.79 9.20 -5.33
N PRO A 72 -11.50 9.35 -5.71
CA PRO A 72 -11.09 9.39 -7.12
C PRO A 72 -11.49 8.11 -7.86
N THR A 73 -12.05 8.26 -9.05
CA THR A 73 -12.43 7.16 -9.95
C THR A 73 -11.45 7.06 -11.13
N LEU A 74 -11.78 6.25 -12.14
CA LEU A 74 -10.96 6.16 -13.35
C LEU A 74 -10.78 7.51 -14.04
N ALA A 75 -11.79 8.39 -13.99
CA ALA A 75 -11.71 9.74 -14.55
C ALA A 75 -10.60 10.63 -13.94
N ALA A 76 -10.06 10.25 -12.78
CA ALA A 76 -8.94 10.97 -12.15
C ALA A 76 -7.55 10.41 -12.53
N LEU A 77 -7.49 9.40 -13.42
CA LEU A 77 -6.23 8.73 -13.77
C LEU A 77 -5.24 9.67 -14.48
N ASP A 78 -5.73 10.53 -15.37
CA ASP A 78 -4.92 11.55 -16.03
C ASP A 78 -4.22 12.48 -15.03
N ALA A 79 -4.96 12.94 -14.01
CA ALA A 79 -4.43 13.80 -12.96
C ALA A 79 -3.36 13.08 -12.14
N LEU A 80 -3.61 11.83 -11.73
CA LEU A 80 -2.62 11.01 -11.01
C LEU A 80 -1.32 10.81 -11.80
N VAL A 81 -1.44 10.59 -13.12
CA VAL A 81 -0.28 10.46 -14.00
C VAL A 81 0.45 11.79 -14.15
N ALA A 82 -0.27 12.91 -14.27
CA ALA A 82 0.32 14.24 -14.31
C ALA A 82 1.11 14.56 -13.03
N GLU A 83 0.52 14.35 -11.86
CA GLU A 83 1.19 14.52 -10.56
C GLU A 83 2.46 13.66 -10.45
N SER A 84 2.40 12.42 -10.94
CA SER A 84 3.56 11.52 -10.95
C SER A 84 4.68 12.03 -11.85
N ARG A 85 4.34 12.62 -13.01
CA ARG A 85 5.30 13.26 -13.93
C ARG A 85 5.92 14.52 -13.31
N GLU A 86 5.11 15.35 -12.66
CA GLU A 86 5.58 16.54 -11.92
C GLU A 86 6.55 16.15 -10.79
N ALA A 87 6.32 15.01 -10.14
CA ALA A 87 7.23 14.41 -9.17
C ALA A 87 8.49 13.76 -9.79
N GLY A 88 8.71 13.92 -11.11
CA GLY A 88 9.92 13.47 -11.80
C GLY A 88 9.88 12.06 -12.38
N MET A 89 8.73 11.38 -12.37
CA MET A 89 8.59 10.06 -12.99
C MET A 89 8.41 10.16 -14.51
N LYS A 90 8.93 9.16 -15.23
CA LYS A 90 8.69 9.00 -16.68
C LYS A 90 7.50 8.07 -16.89
N VAL A 91 6.29 8.63 -16.95
CA VAL A 91 5.06 7.83 -17.07
C VAL A 91 4.42 8.00 -18.45
N THR A 92 4.17 6.90 -19.14
CA THR A 92 3.39 6.82 -20.37
C THR A 92 2.01 6.25 -20.05
N LEU A 93 0.94 6.99 -20.36
CA LEU A 93 -0.44 6.53 -20.19
C LEU A 93 -1.04 6.17 -21.55
N ALA A 94 -1.53 4.94 -21.67
CA ALA A 94 -2.26 4.42 -22.81
C ALA A 94 -3.68 4.03 -22.37
N GLU A 95 -4.57 5.01 -22.32
CA GLU A 95 -5.98 4.80 -21.99
C GLU A 95 -6.82 4.59 -23.26
N ARG A 96 -7.54 3.48 -23.31
CA ARG A 96 -8.48 3.09 -24.36
C ARG A 96 -9.82 2.72 -23.72
N VAL A 97 -10.36 3.68 -23.00
CA VAL A 97 -11.70 3.65 -22.41
C VAL A 97 -12.42 4.89 -22.95
N PRO A 98 -13.47 4.75 -23.80
CA PRO A 98 -14.07 5.90 -24.47
C PRO A 98 -14.68 6.94 -23.53
N ASP A 99 -15.26 6.48 -22.42
CA ASP A 99 -15.77 7.33 -21.34
C ASP A 99 -15.37 6.74 -19.98
N PRO A 100 -14.26 7.22 -19.38
CA PRO A 100 -13.84 6.82 -18.05
C PRO A 100 -14.87 7.13 -16.95
N GLY A 101 -15.77 8.09 -17.18
CA GLY A 101 -16.86 8.46 -16.27
C GLY A 101 -18.01 7.44 -16.26
N ALA A 102 -18.17 6.67 -17.34
CA ALA A 102 -19.15 5.59 -17.43
C ALA A 102 -18.74 4.31 -16.68
N VAL A 103 -17.48 4.22 -16.23
CA VAL A 103 -17.00 3.07 -15.46
C VAL A 103 -17.68 3.07 -14.08
N PRO A 104 -18.25 1.91 -13.63
CA PRO A 104 -18.86 1.81 -12.31
C PRO A 104 -17.91 2.32 -11.23
N ALA A 105 -18.40 3.18 -10.34
CA ALA A 105 -17.54 3.91 -9.43
C ALA A 105 -16.66 2.99 -8.56
N ALA A 106 -17.16 1.82 -8.14
CA ALA A 106 -16.36 0.84 -7.41
C ALA A 106 -15.18 0.27 -8.22
N VAL A 107 -15.40 0.00 -9.50
CA VAL A 107 -14.38 -0.48 -10.45
C VAL A 107 -13.36 0.61 -10.70
N GLY A 108 -13.82 1.84 -10.98
CA GLY A 108 -12.96 2.99 -11.19
C GLY A 108 -12.08 3.32 -9.99
N ARG A 109 -12.63 3.29 -8.77
CA ARG A 109 -11.86 3.48 -7.52
C ARG A 109 -10.79 2.39 -7.34
N THR A 110 -11.13 1.15 -7.65
CA THR A 110 -10.21 0.02 -7.54
C THR A 110 -9.06 0.16 -8.55
N ALA A 111 -9.37 0.47 -9.81
CA ALA A 111 -8.37 0.74 -10.84
C ALA A 111 -7.46 1.92 -10.47
N TYR A 112 -8.03 3.04 -10.02
CA TYR A 112 -7.28 4.21 -9.58
C TYR A 112 -6.29 3.84 -8.46
N ARG A 113 -6.76 3.11 -7.44
CA ARG A 113 -5.94 2.72 -6.30
C ARG A 113 -4.82 1.76 -6.69
N ILE A 114 -5.08 0.80 -7.59
CA ILE A 114 -4.05 -0.09 -8.14
C ILE A 114 -2.98 0.72 -8.86
N THR A 115 -3.37 1.66 -9.72
CA THR A 115 -2.40 2.51 -10.42
C THR A 115 -1.57 3.36 -9.46
N GLN A 116 -2.20 3.96 -8.46
CA GLN A 116 -1.52 4.81 -7.48
C GLN A 116 -0.44 4.04 -6.70
N GLU A 117 -0.78 2.85 -6.19
CA GLU A 117 0.17 1.99 -5.48
C GLU A 117 1.28 1.51 -6.42
N ALA A 118 0.94 1.12 -7.65
CA ALA A 118 1.93 0.66 -8.63
C ALA A 118 2.92 1.78 -9.01
N LEU A 119 2.46 3.01 -9.21
CA LEU A 119 3.32 4.18 -9.46
C LEU A 119 4.19 4.49 -8.24
N THR A 120 3.64 4.41 -7.03
CA THR A 120 4.39 4.58 -5.78
C THR A 120 5.51 3.54 -5.66
N ASN A 121 5.21 2.28 -5.96
CA ASN A 121 6.17 1.19 -5.94
C ASN A 121 7.23 1.34 -7.03
N ALA A 122 6.85 1.72 -8.25
CA ALA A 122 7.82 1.99 -9.32
C ALA A 122 8.79 3.12 -8.94
N ARG A 123 8.30 4.21 -8.33
CA ARG A 123 9.15 5.30 -7.84
C ARG A 123 10.14 4.83 -6.77
N LYS A 124 9.67 3.97 -5.87
CA LYS A 124 10.47 3.44 -4.74
C LYS A 124 11.50 2.41 -5.19
N HIS A 125 11.14 1.52 -6.11
CA HIS A 125 11.91 0.31 -6.42
C HIS A 125 12.61 0.35 -7.78
N ALA A 126 12.23 1.27 -8.68
CA ALA A 126 12.86 1.45 -9.99
C ALA A 126 12.96 2.95 -10.36
N PRO A 127 13.60 3.78 -9.52
CA PRO A 127 13.67 5.22 -9.74
C PRO A 127 14.30 5.57 -11.10
N GLY A 128 13.73 6.56 -11.77
CA GLY A 128 14.22 7.07 -13.07
C GLY A 128 13.94 6.19 -14.29
N THR A 129 13.30 5.03 -14.11
CA THR A 129 12.85 4.15 -15.20
C THR A 129 11.54 4.64 -15.82
N GLU A 130 11.26 4.19 -17.04
CA GLU A 130 9.96 4.42 -17.68
C GLU A 130 8.91 3.48 -17.08
N VAL A 131 7.74 4.04 -16.81
CA VAL A 131 6.54 3.33 -16.35
C VAL A 131 5.45 3.48 -17.40
N THR A 132 4.87 2.38 -17.85
CA THR A 132 3.72 2.36 -18.75
C THR A 132 2.47 1.98 -17.96
N VAL A 133 1.45 2.83 -18.00
CA VAL A 133 0.10 2.56 -17.50
C VAL A 133 -0.80 2.34 -18.72
N SER A 134 -1.41 1.16 -18.81
CA SER A 134 -2.35 0.82 -19.87
C SER A 134 -3.71 0.50 -19.26
N VAL A 135 -4.76 1.15 -19.77
CA VAL A 135 -6.14 0.88 -19.35
C VAL A 135 -6.99 0.67 -20.59
N THR A 136 -7.70 -0.44 -20.67
CA THR A 136 -8.58 -0.76 -21.79
C THR A 136 -9.86 -1.38 -21.26
N GLY A 137 -11.01 -1.05 -21.83
CA GLY A 137 -12.25 -1.69 -21.42
C GLY A 137 -13.48 -1.07 -22.06
N ALA A 138 -14.58 -1.80 -21.95
CA ALA A 138 -15.91 -1.38 -22.37
C ALA A 138 -16.98 -2.06 -21.48
N PRO A 139 -18.20 -1.49 -21.41
CA PRO A 139 -19.33 -2.18 -20.78
C PRO A 139 -19.52 -3.58 -21.36
N GLY A 140 -19.73 -4.59 -20.51
CA GLY A 140 -19.85 -6.01 -20.88
C GLY A 140 -18.51 -6.76 -21.03
N ASP A 141 -17.44 -6.09 -21.45
CA ASP A 141 -16.11 -6.70 -21.67
C ASP A 141 -15.21 -6.64 -20.42
N GLY A 142 -15.53 -5.75 -19.47
CA GLY A 142 -14.70 -5.50 -18.31
C GLY A 142 -13.65 -4.40 -18.51
N LEU A 143 -12.87 -4.16 -17.46
CA LEU A 143 -11.76 -3.24 -17.44
C LEU A 143 -10.46 -4.01 -17.21
N ALA A 144 -9.51 -3.89 -18.13
CA ALA A 144 -8.15 -4.39 -18.00
C ALA A 144 -7.19 -3.23 -17.72
N LEU A 145 -6.36 -3.39 -16.69
CA LEU A 145 -5.34 -2.43 -16.26
C LEU A 145 -3.99 -3.14 -16.21
N SER A 146 -2.93 -2.51 -16.74
CA SER A 146 -1.55 -2.92 -16.50
C SER A 146 -0.69 -1.71 -16.15
N VAL A 147 0.15 -1.85 -15.12
CA VAL A 147 1.20 -0.88 -14.78
C VAL A 147 2.52 -1.62 -14.79
N ARG A 148 3.43 -1.21 -15.68
CA ARG A 148 4.72 -1.88 -15.90
C ARG A 148 5.86 -0.88 -15.82
N ASN A 149 6.92 -1.19 -15.07
CA ASN A 149 8.18 -0.43 -15.11
C ASN A 149 9.33 -1.27 -15.67
N ALA A 150 10.28 -0.62 -16.32
CA ALA A 150 11.53 -1.23 -16.76
C ALA A 150 12.44 -1.62 -15.57
N PRO A 151 13.43 -2.52 -15.76
CA PRO A 151 14.42 -2.81 -14.72
C PRO A 151 15.14 -1.52 -14.27
N PRO A 152 15.51 -1.40 -12.98
CA PRO A 152 16.32 -0.29 -12.52
C PRO A 152 17.68 -0.26 -13.23
N ARG A 153 18.21 0.93 -13.49
CA ARG A 153 19.49 1.11 -14.21
C ARG A 153 20.74 0.86 -13.35
N GLY A 154 20.57 0.49 -12.09
CA GLY A 154 21.65 0.24 -11.13
C GLY A 154 21.11 -0.38 -9.84
N GLU A 155 21.97 -0.57 -8.86
CA GLU A 155 21.56 -1.06 -7.54
C GLU A 155 20.61 -0.07 -6.88
N VAL A 156 19.40 -0.56 -6.55
CA VAL A 156 18.43 0.18 -5.76
C VAL A 156 18.60 -0.29 -4.32
N PRO A 157 18.84 0.62 -3.35
CA PRO A 157 18.90 0.24 -1.95
C PRO A 157 17.69 -0.59 -1.57
N HIS A 158 17.90 -1.70 -0.88
CA HIS A 158 16.79 -2.50 -0.38
C HIS A 158 16.02 -1.65 0.64
N VAL A 159 14.92 -1.04 0.23
CA VAL A 159 14.01 -0.38 1.15
C VAL A 159 13.05 -1.42 1.68
N PRO A 160 13.05 -1.72 3.01
CA PRO A 160 12.07 -2.63 3.59
C PRO A 160 10.67 -2.21 3.18
N GLY A 161 9.96 -3.11 2.53
CA GLY A 161 8.55 -2.99 2.23
C GLY A 161 7.85 -4.15 2.91
N SER A 162 6.72 -3.90 3.56
CA SER A 162 5.96 -4.95 4.24
C SER A 162 5.35 -5.97 3.26
N GLY A 163 5.40 -5.71 1.94
CA GLY A 163 4.72 -6.49 0.90
C GLY A 163 3.19 -6.38 0.94
N GLN A 164 2.65 -5.69 1.95
CA GLN A 164 1.22 -5.69 2.26
C GLN A 164 0.39 -4.85 1.29
N GLY A 165 1.00 -3.84 0.64
CA GLY A 165 0.29 -2.97 -0.30
C GLY A 165 -0.34 -3.76 -1.46
N LEU A 166 0.44 -4.65 -2.08
CA LEU A 166 -0.05 -5.49 -3.17
C LEU A 166 -1.02 -6.58 -2.69
N ILE A 167 -0.81 -7.14 -1.49
CA ILE A 167 -1.75 -8.12 -0.89
C ILE A 167 -3.13 -7.49 -0.70
N GLY A 168 -3.21 -6.32 -0.08
CA GLY A 168 -4.48 -5.61 0.14
C GLY A 168 -5.15 -5.18 -1.18
N LEU A 169 -4.38 -4.91 -2.24
CA LEU A 169 -4.95 -4.66 -3.56
C LEU A 169 -5.52 -5.93 -4.20
N THR A 170 -4.86 -7.07 -4.04
CA THR A 170 -5.35 -8.37 -4.54
C THR A 170 -6.69 -8.71 -3.88
N GLU A 171 -6.79 -8.55 -2.56
CA GLU A 171 -8.05 -8.75 -1.82
C GLU A 171 -9.15 -7.82 -2.33
N ARG A 172 -8.84 -6.53 -2.52
CA ARG A 172 -9.80 -5.54 -3.03
C ARG A 172 -10.29 -5.87 -4.44
N ALA A 173 -9.40 -6.24 -5.35
CA ALA A 173 -9.77 -6.65 -6.71
C ALA A 173 -10.69 -7.88 -6.67
N THR A 174 -10.38 -8.85 -5.80
CA THR A 174 -11.19 -10.06 -5.60
C THR A 174 -12.58 -9.74 -5.07
N LEU A 175 -12.69 -8.85 -4.07
CA LEU A 175 -13.98 -8.39 -3.52
C LEU A 175 -14.83 -7.65 -4.56
N ALA A 176 -14.20 -7.00 -5.52
CA ALA A 176 -14.88 -6.37 -6.66
C ALA A 176 -15.25 -7.37 -7.78
N GLY A 177 -15.03 -8.67 -7.59
CA GLY A 177 -15.27 -9.72 -8.61
C GLY A 177 -14.23 -9.78 -9.72
N GLY A 178 -13.07 -9.15 -9.51
CA GLY A 178 -11.95 -9.13 -10.45
C GLY A 178 -10.75 -9.96 -9.99
N THR A 179 -9.63 -9.78 -10.68
CA THR A 179 -8.34 -10.43 -10.38
C THR A 179 -7.20 -9.43 -10.42
N LEU A 180 -6.18 -9.64 -9.59
CA LEU A 180 -4.91 -8.93 -9.64
C LEU A 180 -3.76 -9.93 -9.71
N GLU A 181 -2.83 -9.70 -10.62
CA GLU A 181 -1.58 -10.43 -10.77
C GLU A 181 -0.42 -9.43 -10.68
N HIS A 182 0.68 -9.78 -10.02
CA HIS A 182 1.85 -8.91 -9.98
C HIS A 182 3.14 -9.71 -9.87
N GLY A 183 4.21 -9.21 -10.47
CA GLY A 183 5.50 -9.89 -10.38
C GLY A 183 6.57 -9.32 -11.30
N PRO A 184 7.79 -9.88 -11.23
CA PRO A 184 8.86 -9.54 -12.16
C PRO A 184 8.48 -9.95 -13.59
N THR A 185 8.88 -9.12 -14.54
CA THR A 185 8.77 -9.43 -15.98
C THR A 185 10.02 -10.14 -16.47
N PRO A 186 9.96 -10.91 -17.58
CA PRO A 186 11.14 -11.55 -18.16
C PRO A 186 12.29 -10.59 -18.49
N GLY A 187 11.98 -9.32 -18.75
CA GLY A 187 12.96 -8.26 -19.00
C GLY A 187 13.55 -7.61 -17.74
N GLY A 188 13.32 -8.18 -16.56
CA GLY A 188 13.84 -7.66 -15.28
C GLY A 188 13.07 -6.48 -14.69
N GLY A 189 12.01 -6.01 -15.36
CA GLY A 189 11.07 -5.02 -14.83
C GLY A 189 10.05 -5.63 -13.86
N PHE A 190 9.07 -4.85 -13.44
CA PHE A 190 7.95 -5.34 -12.63
C PHE A 190 6.63 -4.92 -13.27
N GLU A 191 5.60 -5.74 -13.11
CA GLU A 191 4.29 -5.47 -13.67
C GLU A 191 3.18 -5.84 -12.69
N VAL A 192 2.15 -5.01 -12.64
CA VAL A 192 0.88 -5.24 -11.95
C VAL A 192 -0.22 -5.25 -13.00
N ARG A 193 -1.00 -6.34 -13.08
CA ARG A 193 -2.11 -6.52 -14.02
C ARG A 193 -3.41 -6.77 -13.26
N ALA A 194 -4.47 -6.06 -13.63
CA ALA A 194 -5.80 -6.26 -13.09
C ALA A 194 -6.83 -6.51 -14.20
N ARG A 195 -7.82 -7.35 -13.89
CA ARG A 195 -9.06 -7.48 -14.66
C ARG A 195 -10.23 -7.24 -13.71
N LEU A 196 -11.08 -6.27 -13.99
CA LEU A 196 -12.20 -5.87 -13.15
C LEU A 196 -13.49 -5.96 -13.95
N PRO A 197 -14.61 -6.44 -13.36
CA PRO A 197 -15.87 -6.54 -14.07
C PRO A 197 -16.45 -5.15 -14.36
N TRP A 198 -16.93 -4.96 -15.58
CA TRP A 198 -17.69 -3.78 -16.00
C TRP A 198 -18.94 -4.32 -16.69
N GLY A 199 -20.05 -4.30 -15.95
CA GLY A 199 -21.35 -4.80 -16.43
C GLY A 199 -21.97 -3.92 -17.51
#